data_AF-A0A3C0NW67-F1
#
_entry.id   AF-A0A3C0NW67-F1
#
_cell.length_a   1.000
_cell.length_b   1.000
_cell.length_c   1.000
_cell.angle_alpha   90.00
_cell.angle_beta   90.00
_cell.angle_gamma   90.00
#
_symmetry.space_group_name_H-M   'P 1'
#
loop_
_entity.id
_entity.type
_entity.pdbx_description
1 polymer ?
#
loop_
_entity_poly.entity_id
_entity_poly.type
_entity_poly.pdbx_seq_one_letter_code
_entity_poly.pdbx_strand_id
1 'polypeptide(L)' 'RILKLPFEAELPQVLIYHKPEGEIVSQDDPEGRATVFDKLPRIKQGKWIAIGRLDINT' A
#
# COMPACT_ATOMS: atom_id res chain seq x y z
N ARG A 1 -38.81 -11.75 -4.02
CA ARG A 1 -38.33 -11.47 -2.64
C ARG A 1 -37.11 -10.57 -2.76
N ILE A 2 -37.17 -9.33 -2.27
CA ILE A 2 -36.05 -8.39 -2.35
C ILE A 2 -35.05 -8.75 -1.25
N LEU A 3 -33.81 -9.06 -1.63
CA LEU A 3 -32.71 -9.23 -0.69
C LEU A 3 -32.06 -7.87 -0.47
N LYS A 4 -32.16 -7.33 0.75
CA LYS A 4 -31.34 -6.20 1.18
C LYS A 4 -30.01 -6.76 1.64
N LEU A 5 -28.96 -6.52 0.87
CA LEU A 5 -27.61 -6.90 1.25
C LEU A 5 -27.00 -5.76 2.09
N PRO A 6 -26.64 -5.98 3.36
CA PRO A 6 -26.04 -4.97 4.20
C PRO A 6 -24.54 -4.91 3.89
N PHE A 7 -24.18 -4.34 2.74
CA PHE A 7 -22.80 -3.93 2.51
C PHE A 7 -22.72 -2.46 2.90
N GLU A 8 -22.33 -2.20 4.13
CA GLU A 8 -21.71 -0.91 4.44
C GLU A 8 -20.41 -0.83 3.64
N ALA A 9 -20.20 0.27 2.92
CA ALA A 9 -18.94 0.48 2.19
C ALA A 9 -17.82 0.62 3.22
N GLU A 10 -16.92 -0.36 3.30
CA GLU A 10 -15.73 -0.22 4.13
C GLU A 10 -14.90 0.97 3.63
N LEU A 11 -14.59 1.89 4.55
CA LEU A 11 -13.74 3.03 4.22
C LEU A 11 -12.32 2.54 3.92
N PRO A 12 -11.60 3.20 3.00
CA PRO A 12 -10.21 2.88 2.72
C PRO A 12 -9.35 3.04 3.97
N GLN A 13 -8.41 2.12 4.19
CA GLN A 13 -7.35 2.31 5.17
C GLN A 13 -6.30 3.26 4.62
N VAL A 14 -5.86 4.23 5.41
CA VAL A 14 -4.82 5.21 5.04
C VAL A 14 -3.66 5.08 6.00
N LEU A 15 -2.44 5.05 5.46
CA LEU A 15 -1.21 4.99 6.22
C LEU A 15 -0.28 6.10 5.75
N ILE A 16 0.31 6.82 6.70
CA ILE A 16 1.38 7.78 6.44
C ILE A 16 2.69 7.06 6.79
N TYR A 17 3.53 6.87 5.79
CA TYR A 17 4.82 6.20 5.93
C TYR A 17 5.95 7.21 5.84
N HIS A 18 6.75 7.32 6.89
CA HIS A 18 8.01 8.05 6.83
C HIS A 18 9.07 7.14 6.20
N LYS A 19 9.13 7.22 4.86
CA LYS A 19 10.06 6.44 4.05
C LYS A 19 11.52 6.84 4.36
N PRO A 20 12.43 5.89 4.69
CA PRO A 20 13.87 6.15 4.73
C PRO A 20 14.50 6.16 3.33
N GLU A 21 15.69 6.74 3.21
CA GLU A 21 16.51 6.61 2.01
C GLU A 21 16.83 5.13 1.71
N GLY A 22 17.07 4.82 0.43
CA GLY A 22 17.40 3.48 -0.04
C GLY A 22 16.21 2.57 -0.33
N GLU A 23 14.98 2.98 0.00
CA GLU A 23 13.76 2.26 -0.39
C GLU A 23 13.19 2.77 -1.73
N ILE A 24 12.74 1.87 -2.60
CA ILE A 24 12.08 2.21 -3.85
C ILE A 24 10.55 2.18 -3.70
N VAL A 25 9.85 3.10 -4.36
CA VAL A 25 8.39 3.04 -4.51
C VAL A 25 8.01 2.18 -5.72
N SER A 26 8.08 0.86 -5.57
CA SER A 26 7.64 -0.13 -6.59
C SER A 26 7.10 -1.40 -5.94
N GLN A 27 6.07 -2.03 -6.52
CA GLN A 27 5.58 -3.35 -6.08
C GLN A 27 6.45 -4.50 -6.57
N ASP A 28 7.09 -4.31 -7.72
CA ASP A 28 7.95 -5.30 -8.36
C ASP A 28 9.15 -4.53 -8.93
N ASP A 29 10.26 -4.55 -8.22
CA ASP A 29 11.51 -3.95 -8.67
C ASP A 29 12.37 -5.02 -9.35
N PRO A 30 12.68 -4.91 -10.64
CA PRO A 30 13.48 -5.91 -11.36
C PRO A 30 14.88 -6.12 -10.77
N GLU A 31 15.42 -5.13 -10.07
CA GLU A 31 16.73 -5.18 -9.42
C GLU A 31 16.66 -5.77 -7.99
N GLY A 32 15.45 -6.02 -7.47
CA GLY A 32 15.26 -6.59 -6.13
C GLY A 32 15.68 -5.66 -4.98
N ARG A 33 15.64 -4.34 -5.19
CA ARG A 33 15.92 -3.36 -4.13
C ARG A 33 14.81 -3.39 -3.08
N ALA A 34 15.15 -2.94 -1.86
CA ALA A 34 14.17 -2.80 -0.78
C ALA A 34 13.04 -1.86 -1.19
N THR A 35 11.79 -2.25 -0.93
CA THR A 35 10.62 -1.47 -1.29
C THR A 35 9.89 -0.93 -0.07
N VAL A 36 9.22 0.22 -0.25
CA VAL A 36 8.35 0.80 0.79
C VAL A 36 7.27 -0.16 1.28
N PHE A 37 6.92 -1.18 0.49
CA PHE A 37 5.89 -2.15 0.84
C PHE A 37 6.38 -3.26 1.77
N ASP A 38 7.69 -3.50 1.88
CA ASP A 38 8.27 -4.60 2.65
C ASP A 38 7.98 -4.49 4.15
N LYS A 39 7.86 -3.24 4.64
CA LYS A 39 7.69 -2.91 6.06
C LYS A 39 6.24 -2.54 6.42
N LEU A 40 5.31 -2.57 5.47
CA LEU A 40 3.92 -2.20 5.74
C LEU A 40 3.16 -3.34 6.44
N PRO A 41 2.14 -3.02 7.27
CA PRO A 41 1.28 -4.03 7.88
C PRO A 41 0.61 -4.92 6.82
N ARG A 42 0.58 -6.24 7.05
CA ARG A 42 -0.17 -7.14 6.16
C ARG A 42 -1.67 -6.92 6.33
N ILE A 43 -2.37 -6.76 5.21
CA ILE A 43 -3.83 -6.64 5.19
C ILE A 43 -4.46 -7.94 4.70
N LYS A 44 -5.57 -8.35 5.35
CA LYS A 44 -6.24 -9.63 5.06
C LYS A 44 -6.97 -9.62 3.72
N GLN A 45 -7.52 -8.47 3.35
CA GLN A 45 -8.23 -8.25 2.11
C GLN A 45 -7.80 -6.89 1.55
N GLY A 46 -7.41 -6.86 0.27
CA GLY A 46 -6.92 -5.65 -0.40
C GLY A 46 -5.39 -5.60 -0.57
N LYS A 47 -4.90 -4.45 -1.04
CA LYS A 47 -3.48 -4.16 -1.23
C LYS A 47 -3.17 -2.70 -0.88
N TRP A 48 -1.97 -2.42 -0.37
CA TRP A 48 -1.51 -1.05 -0.23
C TRP A 48 -1.24 -0.45 -1.62
N ILE A 49 -1.68 0.79 -1.80
CA ILE A 49 -1.48 1.55 -3.03
C ILE A 49 -0.72 2.82 -2.66
N ALA A 50 0.45 3.01 -3.25
CA ALA A 50 1.20 4.25 -3.07
C ALA A 50 0.49 5.41 -3.77
N ILE A 51 0.45 6.57 -3.10
CA ILE A 51 -0.06 7.82 -3.67
C ILE A 51 1.15 8.64 -4.13
N GLY A 52 1.45 8.60 -5.43
CA GLY A 52 2.67 9.19 -5.98
C GLY A 52 3.93 8.35 -5.68
N ARG A 53 5.10 8.93 -5.94
CA ARG A 53 6.40 8.30 -5.68
C ARG A 53 7.38 9.34 -5.13
N LEU A 54 8.23 8.91 -4.20
CA LEU A 54 9.42 9.64 -3.77
C LEU A 54 10.66 8.98 -4.38
N ASP A 55 11.69 9.77 -4.63
CA ASP A 55 12.96 9.25 -5.13
C ASP A 55 13.62 8.37 -4.08
N ILE A 56 14.47 7.44 -4.54
CA ILE A 56 15.15 6.48 -3.66
C ILE A 56 16.03 7.17 -2.61
N ASN A 57 16.61 8.32 -2.96
CA ASN A 57 17.51 9.11 -2.12
C ASN A 57 16.80 10.26 -1.37
N THR A 58 15.46 10.30 -1.39
CA THR A 58 14.66 11.15 -0.49
C THR A 58 14.35 10.37 0.76
#